data_AF-A0A068SL71-F1
#
_entry.id   AF-A0A068SL71-F1
#
_cell.length_a   1.000
_cell.length_b   1.000
_cell.length_c   1.000
_cell.angle_alpha   90.00
_cell.angle_beta   90.00
_cell.angle_gamma   90.00
#
_symmetry.space_group_name_H-M   'P 1'
#
loop_
_entity.id
_entity.type
_entity.pdbx_description
1 polymer ?
#
loop_
_entity_poly.entity_id
_entity_poly.type
_entity_poly.pdbx_seq_one_letter_code
_entity_poly.pdbx_strand_id
1 'polypeptide(L)'
;MYGSILRAYMAPLCVLLSTGQAHAAILPWQNVKAMPFIVQDGLEIARQAQGKVPASLYIVCSENKELHLVLLTRLPGPRWAIEKGRDDNVSLFVGGIEQQLKVVMDLVVKGQDLTWLESAISRDGEGEPDTLVTNPIKGEEIKTIGSWFGNRPPLKVSIVGYAETGVSMVGAVAGPAIAEFNASCVAE
;
A
#
# COMPACT_ATOMS: atom_id res chain seq x y z
N MET A 1 -64.93 -8.09 41.39
CA MET A 1 -64.20 -8.00 40.10
C MET A 1 -62.73 -7.90 40.42
N TYR A 2 -62.00 -9.02 40.30
CA TYR A 2 -60.55 -9.10 40.52
C TYR A 2 -59.87 -8.93 39.16
N GLY A 3 -59.08 -7.87 39.01
CA GLY A 3 -58.32 -7.58 37.78
C GLY A 3 -56.97 -8.29 37.82
N SER A 4 -56.78 -9.22 36.89
CA SER A 4 -55.54 -10.00 36.71
C SER A 4 -54.39 -9.16 36.16
N ILE A 5 -53.22 -9.47 36.70
CA ILE A 5 -51.89 -8.94 36.41
C ILE A 5 -51.37 -9.52 35.08
N LEU A 6 -50.76 -8.70 34.23
CA LEU A 6 -49.82 -9.17 33.20
C LEU A 6 -48.61 -8.22 33.17
N ARG A 7 -47.54 -8.68 33.82
CA ARG A 7 -46.22 -8.04 33.88
C ARG A 7 -45.38 -8.68 32.77
N ALA A 8 -45.21 -7.99 31.65
CA ALA A 8 -44.38 -8.46 30.55
C ALA A 8 -42.89 -8.28 30.93
N TYR A 9 -42.18 -9.41 31.06
CA TYR A 9 -40.73 -9.45 31.17
C TYR A 9 -40.12 -9.18 29.78
N MET A 10 -39.52 -8.01 29.58
CA MET A 10 -38.63 -7.77 28.44
C MET A 10 -37.25 -8.34 28.77
N ALA A 11 -36.92 -9.47 28.13
CA ALA A 11 -35.58 -10.03 28.14
C ALA A 11 -34.63 -9.12 27.35
N PRO A 12 -33.35 -8.99 27.75
CA PRO A 12 -32.38 -8.21 26.99
C PRO A 12 -32.03 -8.96 25.70
N LEU A 13 -32.30 -8.32 24.57
CA LEU A 13 -31.80 -8.71 23.26
C LEU A 13 -30.27 -8.64 23.30
N CYS A 14 -29.63 -9.81 23.42
CA CYS A 14 -28.22 -9.98 23.09
C CYS A 14 -28.06 -9.66 21.59
N VAL A 15 -27.65 -8.43 21.30
CA VAL A 15 -27.18 -8.05 19.97
C VAL A 15 -25.84 -8.78 19.78
N LEU A 16 -25.91 -9.93 19.13
CA LEU A 16 -24.74 -10.59 18.56
C LEU A 16 -24.14 -9.63 17.53
N LEU A 17 -23.15 -8.86 17.97
CA LEU A 17 -22.21 -8.17 17.09
C LEU A 17 -21.56 -9.25 16.24
N SER A 18 -22.08 -9.40 15.02
CA SER A 18 -21.42 -10.11 13.94
C SER A 18 -20.06 -9.43 13.77
N THR A 19 -19.03 -10.05 14.35
CA THR A 19 -17.66 -9.85 13.91
C THR A 19 -17.62 -10.38 12.49
N GLY A 20 -17.92 -9.49 11.52
CA GLY A 20 -17.60 -9.75 10.14
C GLY A 20 -16.13 -10.11 10.12
N GLN A 21 -15.82 -11.39 9.88
CA GLN A 21 -14.47 -11.81 9.55
C GLN A 21 -14.11 -11.05 8.29
N ALA A 22 -13.44 -9.91 8.46
CA ALA A 22 -12.61 -9.33 7.45
C ALA A 22 -11.60 -10.43 7.14
N HIS A 23 -11.91 -11.23 6.11
CA HIS A 23 -10.93 -12.08 5.49
C HIS A 23 -9.82 -11.10 5.13
N ALA A 24 -8.69 -11.18 5.83
CA ALA A 24 -7.51 -10.40 5.49
C ALA A 24 -7.24 -10.75 4.02
N ALA A 25 -7.60 -9.85 3.12
CA ALA A 25 -7.38 -10.04 1.71
C ALA A 25 -5.87 -10.26 1.58
N ILE A 26 -5.47 -11.40 1.02
CA ILE A 26 -4.06 -11.71 0.77
C ILE A 26 -3.51 -10.53 -0.01
N LEU A 27 -2.50 -9.87 0.57
CA LEU A 27 -1.99 -8.63 0.01
C LEU A 27 -1.34 -8.97 -1.35
N PRO A 28 -1.54 -8.15 -2.41
CA PRO A 28 -1.15 -8.54 -3.77
C PRO A 28 0.33 -8.93 -3.94
N TRP A 29 1.23 -8.40 -3.09
CA TRP A 29 2.66 -8.74 -3.12
C TRP A 29 3.03 -10.03 -2.37
N GLN A 30 2.16 -10.60 -1.52
CA GLN A 30 2.46 -11.84 -0.79
C GLN A 30 2.59 -13.06 -1.72
N ASN A 31 2.02 -13.01 -2.92
CA ASN A 31 2.08 -14.09 -3.91
C ASN A 31 3.12 -13.85 -5.02
N VAL A 32 3.93 -12.81 -4.92
CA VAL A 32 4.89 -12.44 -5.96
C VAL A 32 6.11 -13.35 -5.89
N LYS A 33 6.15 -14.38 -6.75
CA LYS A 33 7.26 -15.35 -6.83
C LYS A 33 8.63 -14.74 -7.13
N ALA A 34 8.65 -13.58 -7.80
CA ALA A 34 9.87 -12.88 -8.17
C ALA A 34 10.32 -11.85 -7.10
N MET A 35 9.69 -11.83 -5.92
CA MET A 35 10.11 -10.95 -4.84
C MET A 35 11.53 -11.38 -4.38
N PRO A 36 12.49 -10.45 -4.25
CA PRO A 36 13.86 -10.81 -3.90
C PRO A 36 14.03 -11.20 -2.41
N PHE A 37 12.96 -11.12 -1.62
CA PHE A 37 12.90 -11.44 -0.20
C PHE A 37 11.51 -11.97 0.20
N ILE A 38 11.45 -12.61 1.36
CA ILE A 38 10.19 -13.09 1.95
C ILE A 38 9.60 -11.98 2.81
N VAL A 39 8.37 -11.57 2.51
CA VAL A 39 7.64 -10.55 3.27
C VAL A 39 6.96 -11.21 4.46
N GLN A 40 7.27 -10.75 5.66
CA GLN A 40 6.60 -11.19 6.89
C GLN A 40 5.37 -10.35 7.20
N ASP A 41 5.50 -9.02 7.10
CA ASP A 41 4.43 -8.08 7.41
C ASP A 41 4.49 -6.84 6.51
N GLY A 42 3.40 -6.08 6.45
CA GLY A 42 3.32 -4.88 5.62
C GLY A 42 2.29 -3.87 6.11
N LEU A 43 2.68 -2.60 6.06
CA LEU A 43 1.86 -1.44 6.39
C LEU A 43 1.57 -0.62 5.13
N GLU A 44 0.30 -0.45 4.78
CA GLU A 44 -0.09 0.49 3.73
C GLU A 44 0.11 1.93 4.23
N ILE A 45 1.01 2.66 3.58
CA ILE A 45 1.29 4.04 3.94
C ILE A 45 0.63 5.05 3.00
N ALA A 46 0.37 4.67 1.75
CA ALA A 46 -0.36 5.53 0.83
C ALA A 46 -1.24 4.70 -0.09
N ARG A 47 -2.37 5.27 -0.50
CA ARG A 47 -3.33 4.63 -1.40
C ARG A 47 -3.87 5.63 -2.42
N GLN A 48 -4.47 5.08 -3.47
CA GLN A 48 -5.04 5.81 -4.58
C GLN A 48 -5.92 6.98 -4.11
N ALA A 49 -5.71 8.15 -4.70
CA ALA A 49 -6.65 9.27 -4.62
C ALA A 49 -7.83 9.03 -5.58
N GLN A 50 -9.04 9.38 -5.17
CA GLN A 50 -10.25 9.17 -5.98
C GLN A 50 -10.09 9.78 -7.40
N GLY A 51 -10.42 8.99 -8.42
CA GLY A 51 -10.32 9.43 -9.83
C GLY A 51 -8.90 9.42 -10.43
N LYS A 52 -7.91 8.82 -9.76
CA LYS A 52 -6.56 8.59 -10.30
C LYS A 52 -6.36 7.11 -10.68
N VAL A 53 -5.24 6.79 -11.34
CA VAL A 53 -4.83 5.40 -11.61
C VAL A 53 -4.71 4.64 -10.27
N PRO A 54 -5.17 3.38 -10.18
CA PRO A 54 -4.98 2.55 -8.99
C PRO A 54 -3.51 2.45 -8.61
N ALA A 55 -3.19 2.85 -7.38
CA ALA A 55 -1.86 2.76 -6.82
C ALA A 55 -1.91 2.64 -5.30
N SER A 56 -0.95 1.92 -4.73
CA SER A 56 -0.74 1.84 -3.29
C SER A 56 0.72 1.63 -2.96
N LEU A 57 1.15 2.21 -1.84
CA LEU A 57 2.52 2.17 -1.36
C LEU A 57 2.53 1.57 0.04
N TYR A 58 3.42 0.60 0.23
CA TYR A 58 3.56 -0.13 1.47
C TYR A 58 4.98 -0.02 1.98
N ILE A 59 5.13 0.03 3.30
CA ILE A 59 6.37 -0.35 3.97
C ILE A 59 6.21 -1.83 4.34
N VAL A 60 7.14 -2.67 3.92
CA VAL A 60 7.12 -4.11 4.25
C VAL A 60 8.35 -4.49 5.05
N CYS A 61 8.17 -5.45 5.96
CA CYS A 61 9.25 -6.05 6.73
C CYS A 61 9.60 -7.42 6.13
N SER A 62 10.86 -7.63 5.79
CA SER A 62 11.35 -8.92 5.33
C SER A 62 11.66 -9.86 6.50
N GLU A 63 11.79 -11.15 6.22
CA GLU A 63 12.22 -12.15 7.21
C GLU A 63 13.60 -11.85 7.82
N ASN A 64 14.44 -11.11 7.10
CA ASN A 64 15.75 -10.65 7.58
C ASN A 64 15.66 -9.34 8.39
N LYS A 65 14.45 -8.88 8.76
CA LYS A 65 14.22 -7.62 9.48
C LYS A 65 14.65 -6.39 8.71
N GLU A 66 14.64 -6.48 7.39
CA GLU A 66 14.91 -5.36 6.50
C GLU A 66 13.59 -4.71 6.07
N LEU A 67 13.58 -3.38 6.04
CA LEU A 67 12.42 -2.62 5.60
C LEU A 67 12.55 -2.29 4.11
N HIS A 68 11.47 -2.47 3.36
CA HIS A 68 11.41 -2.13 1.95
C HIS A 68 10.16 -1.31 1.65
N LEU A 69 10.20 -0.51 0.58
CA LEU A 69 8.98 0.04 -0.01
C LEU A 69 8.52 -0.88 -1.14
N VAL A 70 7.22 -1.15 -1.16
CA VAL A 70 6.54 -1.83 -2.27
C VAL A 70 5.51 -0.88 -2.85
N LEU A 71 5.67 -0.54 -4.13
CA LEU A 71 4.69 0.23 -4.89
C LEU A 71 3.92 -0.72 -5.80
N LEU A 72 2.61 -0.75 -5.62
CA LEU A 72 1.69 -1.28 -6.60
C LEU A 72 1.15 -0.14 -7.43
N THR A 73 1.29 -0.20 -8.75
CA THR A 73 0.73 0.81 -9.66
C THR A 73 0.67 0.24 -11.06
N ARG A 74 -0.14 0.80 -11.94
CA ARG A 74 0.00 0.52 -13.38
C ARG A 74 1.01 1.50 -13.99
N LEU A 75 2.11 0.98 -14.55
CA LEU A 75 3.05 1.80 -15.32
C LEU A 75 2.43 2.18 -16.68
N PRO A 76 2.70 3.41 -17.18
CA PRO A 76 2.17 3.87 -18.45
C PRO A 76 2.85 3.15 -19.62
N GLY A 77 2.12 3.02 -20.72
CA GLY A 77 2.64 2.50 -21.98
C GLY A 77 2.27 1.05 -22.28
N PRO A 78 2.54 0.59 -23.52
CA PRO A 78 2.12 -0.71 -23.98
C PRO A 78 2.90 -1.80 -23.25
N ARG A 79 2.22 -2.89 -22.88
CA ARG A 79 2.86 -3.91 -22.03
C ARG A 79 4.13 -4.47 -22.62
N TRP A 80 4.17 -4.76 -23.91
CA TRP A 80 5.35 -5.32 -24.59
C TRP A 80 6.59 -4.43 -24.51
N ALA A 81 6.44 -3.11 -24.28
CA ALA A 81 7.56 -2.18 -24.15
C ALA A 81 8.05 -2.00 -22.70
N ILE A 82 7.27 -2.46 -21.72
CA ILE A 82 7.67 -2.36 -20.31
C ILE A 82 8.57 -3.56 -19.97
N GLU A 83 9.86 -3.25 -19.83
CA GLU A 83 10.90 -4.20 -19.43
C GLU A 83 11.05 -4.22 -17.91
N LYS A 84 11.34 -5.40 -17.36
CA LYS A 84 11.72 -5.52 -15.94
C LYS A 84 13.12 -4.96 -15.78
N GLY A 85 13.30 -4.10 -14.79
CA GLY A 85 14.60 -3.49 -14.54
C GLY A 85 14.62 -2.60 -13.32
N ARG A 86 15.85 -2.18 -13.01
CA ARG A 86 16.20 -1.25 -11.95
C ARG A 86 16.19 0.18 -12.47
N ASP A 87 15.59 1.08 -11.70
CA ASP A 87 15.68 2.52 -11.93
C ASP A 87 16.20 3.19 -10.66
N ASP A 88 17.29 3.93 -10.81
CA ASP A 88 17.98 4.63 -9.72
C ASP A 88 17.60 6.12 -9.62
N ASN A 89 16.77 6.63 -10.53
CA ASN A 89 16.31 8.00 -10.53
C ASN A 89 14.90 8.17 -9.95
N VAL A 90 14.49 7.28 -9.03
CA VAL A 90 13.17 7.33 -8.40
C VAL A 90 13.22 8.19 -7.14
N SER A 91 12.14 8.92 -6.88
CA SER A 91 11.99 9.82 -5.73
C SER A 91 10.63 9.66 -5.08
N LEU A 92 10.64 9.43 -3.77
CA LEU A 92 9.46 9.52 -2.91
C LEU A 92 9.31 10.96 -2.40
N PHE A 93 8.11 11.51 -2.51
CA PHE A 93 7.73 12.80 -1.95
C PHE A 93 6.55 12.65 -1.00
N VAL A 94 6.57 13.40 0.11
CA VAL A 94 5.50 13.43 1.10
C VAL A 94 5.07 14.88 1.31
N GLY A 95 3.78 15.21 1.18
CA GLY A 95 3.24 16.57 1.41
C GLY A 95 3.65 17.65 0.39
N GLY A 96 4.86 17.61 -0.18
CA GLY A 96 5.40 18.60 -1.11
C GLY A 96 6.80 18.22 -1.64
N ILE A 97 7.42 19.13 -2.41
CA ILE A 97 8.72 18.88 -3.07
C ILE A 97 9.92 18.91 -2.12
N GLU A 98 9.80 19.56 -0.96
CA GLU A 98 10.90 19.72 0.00
C GLU A 98 11.17 18.45 0.81
N GLN A 99 10.17 17.57 0.92
CA GLN A 99 10.24 16.30 1.66
C GLN A 99 10.45 15.17 0.66
N GLN A 100 11.66 15.10 0.14
CA GLN A 100 12.06 14.16 -0.91
C GLN A 100 13.07 13.13 -0.38
N LEU A 101 12.82 11.86 -0.67
CA LEU A 101 13.77 10.78 -0.50
C LEU A 101 14.08 10.15 -1.87
N LYS A 102 15.36 10.12 -2.25
CA LYS A 102 15.82 9.35 -3.41
C LYS A 102 15.79 7.86 -3.06
N VAL A 103 15.14 7.08 -3.90
CA VAL A 103 15.04 5.62 -3.73
C VAL A 103 15.39 4.95 -5.05
N VAL A 104 15.81 3.71 -4.95
CA VAL A 104 16.01 2.83 -6.11
C VAL A 104 14.87 1.83 -6.12
N MET A 105 14.20 1.65 -7.26
CA MET A 105 13.13 0.67 -7.39
C MET A 105 13.40 -0.31 -8.53
N ASP A 106 13.05 -1.57 -8.29
CA ASP A 106 13.12 -2.67 -9.23
C ASP A 106 11.70 -3.14 -9.58
N LEU A 107 11.39 -3.23 -10.88
CA LEU A 107 10.13 -3.84 -11.35
C LEU A 107 10.25 -5.37 -11.30
N VAL A 108 9.65 -5.98 -10.27
CA VAL A 108 9.74 -7.44 -10.05
C VAL A 108 8.61 -8.20 -10.74
N VAL A 109 7.42 -7.60 -10.82
CA VAL A 109 6.26 -8.17 -11.51
C VAL A 109 5.63 -7.12 -12.39
N LYS A 110 5.42 -7.53 -13.65
CA LYS A 110 4.64 -6.79 -14.61
C LYS A 110 3.21 -7.29 -14.56
N GLY A 111 2.26 -6.39 -14.34
CA GLY A 111 0.85 -6.74 -14.30
C GLY A 111 0.33 -7.18 -15.66
N GLN A 112 -0.67 -8.07 -15.67
CA GLN A 112 -1.35 -8.47 -16.91
C GLN A 112 -2.37 -7.41 -17.34
N ASP A 113 -2.66 -7.35 -18.65
CA ASP A 113 -3.85 -6.62 -19.11
C ASP A 113 -5.11 -7.41 -18.70
N LEU A 114 -6.17 -6.70 -18.33
CA LEU A 114 -7.51 -7.28 -18.38
C LEU A 114 -7.77 -7.56 -19.88
N THR A 115 -8.21 -8.79 -20.20
CA THR A 115 -8.44 -9.45 -21.51
C THR A 115 -7.98 -8.78 -22.83
N TRP A 116 -7.72 -9.56 -23.88
CA TRP A 116 -7.30 -9.05 -25.21
C TRP A 116 -8.24 -7.98 -25.83
N LEU A 117 -9.52 -7.98 -25.46
CA LEU A 117 -10.51 -7.00 -25.93
C LEU A 117 -10.46 -5.71 -25.10
N GLU A 118 -10.24 -5.84 -23.80
CA GLU A 118 -10.04 -4.71 -22.90
C GLU A 118 -8.70 -4.04 -23.16
N SER A 119 -7.61 -4.77 -23.43
CA SER A 119 -6.30 -4.18 -23.78
C SER A 119 -6.31 -3.35 -25.09
N ALA A 120 -7.23 -3.64 -26.02
CA ALA A 120 -7.39 -2.89 -27.26
C ALA A 120 -8.19 -1.58 -27.09
N ILE A 121 -8.92 -1.42 -25.98
CA ILE A 121 -9.83 -0.30 -25.69
C ILE A 121 -9.41 0.46 -24.42
N SER A 122 -8.58 -0.17 -23.58
CA SER A 122 -8.22 0.28 -22.24
C SER A 122 -7.52 1.63 -22.30
N ARG A 123 -8.08 2.56 -21.51
CA ARG A 123 -7.44 3.80 -21.12
C ARG A 123 -6.46 3.48 -20.00
N ASP A 124 -5.35 4.22 -19.95
CA ASP A 124 -4.30 4.08 -18.94
C ASP A 124 -4.88 3.81 -17.53
N GLY A 125 -4.68 2.59 -17.01
CA GLY A 125 -5.04 2.24 -15.63
C GLY A 125 -5.95 1.03 -15.43
N GLU A 126 -6.49 0.41 -16.47
CA GLU A 126 -7.24 -0.86 -16.36
C GLU A 126 -6.29 -2.07 -16.60
N GLY A 127 -6.16 -2.95 -15.60
CA GLY A 127 -5.12 -4.00 -15.58
C GLY A 127 -4.78 -4.46 -14.17
N GLU A 128 -4.09 -5.60 -14.03
CA GLU A 128 -3.40 -5.92 -12.79
C GLU A 128 -2.26 -4.90 -12.55
N PRO A 129 -1.95 -4.52 -11.30
CA PRO A 129 -0.86 -3.61 -11.04
C PRO A 129 0.50 -4.26 -11.33
N ASP A 130 1.45 -3.42 -11.73
CA ASP A 130 2.87 -3.73 -11.63
C ASP A 130 3.32 -3.65 -10.16
N THR A 131 4.30 -4.47 -9.79
CA THR A 131 4.93 -4.46 -8.46
C THR A 131 6.35 -3.97 -8.58
N LEU A 132 6.61 -2.81 -8.00
CA LEU A 132 7.94 -2.24 -7.84
C LEU A 132 8.38 -2.34 -6.39
N VAL A 133 9.65 -2.63 -6.16
CA VAL A 133 10.20 -2.82 -4.82
C VAL A 133 11.54 -2.11 -4.68
N THR A 134 11.82 -1.57 -3.51
CA THR A 134 13.14 -1.01 -3.22
C THR A 134 14.12 -2.06 -2.70
N ASN A 135 15.41 -1.75 -2.81
CA ASN A 135 16.41 -2.35 -1.91
C ASN A 135 16.07 -2.02 -0.44
N PRO A 136 16.69 -2.70 0.54
CA PRO A 136 16.53 -2.37 1.94
C PRO A 136 16.70 -0.86 2.18
N ILE A 137 15.71 -0.27 2.83
CA ILE A 137 15.71 1.12 3.26
C ILE A 137 16.27 1.20 4.65
N LYS A 138 17.13 2.20 4.88
CA LYS A 138 17.76 2.37 6.18
C LYS A 138 16.73 2.82 7.21
N GLY A 139 16.90 2.38 8.45
CA GLY A 139 16.02 2.80 9.55
C GLY A 139 15.94 4.33 9.74
N GLU A 140 17.01 5.07 9.42
CA GLU A 140 17.04 6.54 9.44
C GLU A 140 16.13 7.17 8.36
N GLU A 141 16.05 6.56 7.18
CA GLU A 141 15.18 6.99 6.09
C GLU A 141 13.72 6.72 6.44
N ILE A 142 13.41 5.56 7.04
CA ILE A 142 12.05 5.24 7.53
C ILE A 142 11.62 6.20 8.64
N LYS A 143 12.52 6.55 9.58
CA LYS A 143 12.25 7.58 10.60
C LYS A 143 11.95 8.93 9.97
N THR A 144 12.70 9.29 8.92
CA THR A 144 12.49 10.53 8.17
C THR A 144 11.12 10.54 7.48
N ILE A 145 10.74 9.45 6.80
CA ILE A 145 9.41 9.28 6.20
C ILE A 145 8.33 9.42 7.28
N GLY A 146 8.48 8.72 8.41
CA GLY A 146 7.55 8.81 9.55
C GLY A 146 7.39 10.26 10.05
N SER A 147 8.49 11.01 10.15
CA SER A 147 8.43 12.42 10.56
C SER A 147 7.69 13.30 9.54
N TRP A 148 7.87 13.07 8.24
CA TRP A 148 7.16 13.81 7.18
C TRP A 148 5.67 13.51 7.16
N PHE A 149 5.30 12.27 7.45
CA PHE A 149 3.90 11.88 7.60
C PHE A 149 3.22 12.55 8.81
N GLY A 150 3.99 13.00 9.81
CA GLY A 150 3.47 13.77 10.94
C GLY A 150 2.36 13.06 11.74
N ASN A 151 1.54 13.84 12.44
CA ASN A 151 0.49 13.29 13.33
C ASN A 151 -0.82 12.95 12.61
N ARG A 152 -0.93 13.25 11.31
CA ARG A 152 -2.12 12.97 10.49
C ARG A 152 -1.67 12.53 9.10
N PRO A 153 -2.38 11.60 8.44
CA PRO A 153 -1.99 11.16 7.11
C PRO A 153 -1.82 12.34 6.14
N PRO A 154 -0.71 12.40 5.39
CA PRO A 154 -0.45 13.50 4.46
C PRO A 154 -1.47 13.49 3.32
N LEU A 155 -1.84 14.68 2.84
CA LEU A 155 -2.79 14.82 1.72
C LEU A 155 -2.21 14.34 0.39
N LYS A 156 -0.89 14.23 0.28
CA LYS A 156 -0.20 13.81 -0.94
C LYS A 156 1.04 12.99 -0.61
N VAL A 157 1.16 11.86 -1.28
CA VAL A 157 2.38 11.04 -1.35
C VAL A 157 2.61 10.73 -2.82
N SER A 158 3.83 10.89 -3.32
CA SER A 158 4.09 10.60 -4.73
C SER A 158 5.42 9.91 -4.96
N ILE A 159 5.42 8.96 -5.90
CA ILE A 159 6.63 8.35 -6.45
C ILE A 159 6.80 8.92 -7.85
N VAL A 160 7.97 9.52 -8.11
CA VAL A 160 8.30 10.11 -9.41
C VAL A 160 9.62 9.54 -9.89
N GLY A 161 9.71 9.24 -11.19
CA GLY A 161 10.97 8.97 -11.86
C GLY A 161 11.04 7.62 -12.56
N TYR A 162 10.38 6.57 -12.02
CA TYR A 162 10.44 5.24 -12.64
C TYR A 162 9.81 5.27 -14.03
N ALA A 163 10.64 5.14 -15.07
CA ALA A 163 10.22 5.33 -16.47
C ALA A 163 9.39 6.63 -16.68
N GLU A 164 9.82 7.73 -16.04
CA GLU A 164 9.14 9.05 -16.03
C GLU A 164 7.74 9.07 -15.39
N THR A 165 7.34 7.98 -14.73
CA THR A 165 6.01 7.89 -14.13
C THR A 165 5.90 8.80 -12.90
N GLY A 166 4.86 9.61 -12.85
CA GLY A 166 4.44 10.35 -11.66
C GLY A 166 3.20 9.70 -11.03
N VAL A 167 3.40 8.87 -10.01
CA VAL A 167 2.31 8.26 -9.24
C VAL A 167 1.96 9.17 -8.07
N SER A 168 0.68 9.53 -7.91
CA SER A 168 0.21 10.36 -6.79
C SER A 168 -0.88 9.63 -6.01
N MET A 169 -0.71 9.62 -4.70
CA MET A 169 -1.53 8.93 -3.71
C MET A 169 -1.86 9.89 -2.56
N VAL A 170 -2.77 9.47 -1.68
CA VAL A 170 -2.99 10.10 -0.38
C VAL A 170 -2.42 9.22 0.72
N GLY A 171 -1.94 9.82 1.81
CA GLY A 171 -1.49 9.07 2.98
C GLY A 171 -2.63 8.26 3.58
N ALA A 172 -2.34 7.00 3.93
CA ALA A 172 -3.30 6.09 4.57
C ALA A 172 -3.16 6.07 6.09
N VAL A 173 -1.96 6.32 6.61
CA VAL A 173 -1.65 6.33 8.05
C VAL A 173 -0.88 7.59 8.44
N ALA A 174 -0.73 7.82 9.74
CA ALA A 174 0.13 8.87 10.30
C ALA A 174 1.54 8.33 10.63
N GLY A 175 2.48 9.24 10.85
CA GLY A 175 3.87 8.95 11.21
C GLY A 175 4.05 8.00 12.40
N PRO A 176 3.28 8.11 13.51
CA PRO A 176 3.39 7.19 14.63
C PRO A 176 3.16 5.72 14.26
N ALA A 177 2.24 5.43 13.33
CA ALA A 177 2.01 4.05 12.88
C ALA A 177 3.21 3.50 12.08
N ILE A 178 3.89 4.36 11.31
CA ILE A 178 5.14 4.00 10.61
C ILE A 178 6.26 3.73 11.63
N ALA A 179 6.35 4.54 12.68
CA ALA A 179 7.34 4.36 13.74
C ALA A 179 7.11 3.06 14.53
N GLU A 180 5.85 2.73 14.84
CA GLU A 180 5.46 1.47 15.49
C GLU A 180 5.81 0.26 14.61
N PHE A 181 5.47 0.30 13.32
CA PHE A 181 5.81 -0.76 12.37
C PHE A 181 7.33 -0.95 12.19
N ASN A 182 8.08 0.16 12.14
CA ASN A 182 9.55 0.10 12.10
C ASN A 182 10.11 -0.56 13.36
N ALA A 183 9.60 -0.18 14.53
CA ALA A 183 10.02 -0.77 15.80
C ALA A 183 9.69 -2.27 15.87
N SER A 184 8.51 -2.70 15.42
CA SER A 184 8.13 -4.12 15.42
C SER A 184 8.93 -4.96 14.44
N CYS A 185 9.34 -4.40 13.29
CA CYS A 185 10.16 -5.12 12.32
C CYS A 185 11.59 -5.36 12.82
N VAL A 186 12.19 -4.35 13.47
CA VAL A 186 13.60 -4.39 13.91
C VAL A 186 13.76 -4.94 15.33
N ALA A 187 12.66 -5.07 16.08
CA ALA A 187 12.67 -5.70 17.40
C ALA A 187 12.82 -7.22 17.28
N GLU A 188 14.07 -7.69 17.29
CA GLU A 188 14.59 -8.90 17.97
C GLU A 188 16.06 -9.13 17.60
#